data_AF-A0A6N7C4F7-F1
#
_entry.id   AF-A0A6N7C4F7-F1
#
_cell.length_a   1.000
_cell.length_b   1.000
_cell.length_c   1.000
_cell.angle_alpha   90.00
_cell.angle_beta   90.00
_cell.angle_gamma   90.00
#
_symmetry.space_group_name_H-M   'P 1'
#
loop_
_entity.id
_entity.type
_entity.pdbx_description
1 polymer ?
#
loop_
_entity_poly.entity_id
_entity_poly.type
_entity_poly.pdbx_seq_one_letter_code
_entity_poly.pdbx_strand_id
1 'polypeptide(L)'
;MTNGQIFIVAIEATHERLPELLYPGGRIGGGLFAPRGIRPKSSRDDSETQVTYRLFKSDFDVIDQLVVDLAAKSRSHLITAALTGYFFGDDERTQAAE
;
A
#
# COMPACT_ATOMS: atom_id res chain seq x y z
N MET A 1 -2.22 9.35 18.21
CA MET A 1 -1.80 9.20 16.80
C MET A 1 -2.99 9.57 15.93
N THR A 2 -2.82 10.43 14.93
CA THR A 2 -3.89 10.78 13.97
C THR A 2 -3.90 9.81 12.78
N ASN A 3 -5.00 9.78 12.02
CA ASN A 3 -5.09 8.99 10.78
C ASN A 3 -3.98 9.34 9.78
N GLY A 4 -3.62 10.62 9.67
CA GLY A 4 -2.50 11.04 8.80
C GLY A 4 -1.15 10.51 9.29
N GLN A 5 -0.89 10.61 10.60
CA GLN A 5 0.36 10.13 11.19
C GLN A 5 0.56 8.62 11.00
N ILE A 6 -0.50 7.83 11.14
CA ILE A 6 -0.40 6.37 10.95
C ILE A 6 -0.14 5.98 9.49
N PHE A 7 -0.63 6.75 8.53
CA PHE A 7 -0.33 6.51 7.12
C PHE A 7 1.14 6.79 6.80
N ILE A 8 1.69 7.90 7.32
CA ILE A 8 3.12 8.21 7.14
C ILE A 8 3.99 7.10 7.74
N VAL A 9 3.75 6.74 9.01
CA VAL A 9 4.53 5.71 9.70
C VAL A 9 4.45 4.36 8.97
N ALA A 10 3.27 3.96 8.51
CA ALA A 10 3.11 2.72 7.76
C ALA A 10 3.85 2.75 6.42
N ILE A 11 3.79 3.86 5.67
CA ILE A 11 4.51 4.03 4.40
C ILE A 11 6.02 3.97 4.63
N GLU A 12 6.54 4.67 5.63
CA GLU A 12 7.97 4.67 5.95
C GLU A 12 8.45 3.28 6.36
N ALA A 13 7.73 2.61 7.27
CA ALA A 13 8.10 1.29 7.77
C ALA A 13 8.05 0.19 6.70
N THR A 14 7.23 0.37 5.66
CA THR A 14 7.05 -0.62 4.59
C THR A 14 7.72 -0.25 3.28
N HIS A 15 8.38 0.91 3.19
CA HIS A 15 8.84 1.52 1.94
C HIS A 15 9.58 0.55 1.01
N GLU A 16 10.52 -0.23 1.53
CA GLU A 16 11.32 -1.19 0.75
C GLU A 16 10.47 -2.35 0.17
N ARG A 17 9.39 -2.72 0.85
CA ARG A 17 8.50 -3.84 0.49
C ARG A 17 7.24 -3.40 -0.25
N LEU A 18 6.97 -2.09 -0.34
CA LEU A 18 5.79 -1.55 -1.01
C LEU A 18 5.60 -2.06 -2.45
N PRO A 19 6.64 -2.23 -3.30
CA PRO A 19 6.45 -2.78 -4.64
C PRO A 19 5.78 -4.16 -4.63
N GLU A 20 6.11 -5.01 -3.66
CA GLU A 20 5.56 -6.36 -3.49
C GLU A 20 4.16 -6.31 -2.89
N LEU A 21 3.96 -5.46 -1.87
CA LEU A 21 2.67 -5.29 -1.19
C LEU A 21 1.59 -4.68 -2.10
N LEU A 22 1.98 -3.85 -3.07
CA LEU A 22 1.08 -3.27 -4.06
C LEU A 22 0.58 -4.31 -5.08
N TYR A 23 1.37 -5.35 -5.32
CA TYR A 23 1.08 -6.38 -6.32
C TYR A 23 1.39 -7.78 -5.76
N PRO A 24 0.63 -8.25 -4.75
CA PRO A 24 0.79 -9.58 -4.20
C PRO A 24 0.42 -10.60 -5.28
N GLY A 25 1.42 -11.36 -5.76
CA GLY A 25 1.30 -12.23 -6.93
C GLY A 25 2.07 -11.75 -8.16
N GLY A 26 2.72 -10.60 -8.08
CA GLY A 26 3.57 -10.04 -9.13
C GLY A 26 2.88 -8.99 -9.99
N ARG A 27 3.69 -8.28 -10.77
CA ARG A 27 3.29 -7.15 -11.62
C ARG A 27 3.59 -7.43 -13.08
N ILE A 28 2.67 -7.11 -13.97
CA ILE A 28 2.89 -7.06 -15.42
C ILE A 28 2.85 -5.59 -15.86
N GLY A 29 3.75 -5.20 -16.75
CA GLY A 29 3.90 -3.80 -17.19
C GLY A 29 4.75 -2.96 -16.24
N GLY A 30 4.80 -1.66 -16.50
CA GLY A 30 5.63 -0.67 -15.79
C GLY A 30 6.85 -0.19 -16.57
N GLY A 31 7.13 -0.77 -17.74
CA GLY A 31 8.11 -0.26 -18.71
C GLY A 31 7.44 0.53 -19.83
N LEU A 32 6.70 -0.19 -20.70
CA LEU A 32 5.97 0.42 -21.83
C LEU A 32 4.46 0.57 -21.56
N PHE A 33 3.88 -0.34 -20.77
CA PHE A 33 2.44 -0.40 -20.51
C PHE A 33 2.14 -0.08 -19.04
N ALA A 34 0.97 0.49 -18.78
CA ALA A 34 0.50 0.75 -17.42
C ALA A 34 0.55 -0.55 -16.58
N PRO A 35 1.20 -0.52 -15.39
CA PRO A 35 1.39 -1.70 -14.57
C PRO A 35 0.10 -2.19 -13.94
N ARG A 36 0.00 -3.52 -13.81
CA ARG A 36 -1.19 -4.21 -13.31
C ARG A 36 -0.75 -5.42 -12.49
N GLY A 37 -1.48 -5.72 -11.42
CA GLY A 37 -1.24 -6.93 -10.63
C GLY A 37 -1.66 -8.18 -11.40
N ILE A 38 -0.88 -9.24 -11.28
CA ILE A 38 -1.23 -10.59 -11.70
C ILE A 38 -2.24 -11.10 -10.68
N ARG A 39 -3.53 -11.07 -11.02
CA ARG A 39 -4.63 -11.20 -10.04
C ARG A 39 -4.84 -12.65 -9.58
N PRO A 40 -4.71 -12.99 -8.29
CA PRO A 40 -5.64 -13.92 -7.64
C PRO A 40 -6.94 -13.16 -7.34
N LYS A 41 -8.10 -13.76 -7.61
CA LYS A 41 -9.41 -13.17 -7.26
C LYS A 41 -9.53 -13.13 -5.72
N SER A 42 -9.11 -12.03 -5.10
CA SER A 42 -9.62 -11.69 -3.76
C SER A 42 -11.06 -11.21 -3.94
N SER A 43 -12.02 -11.96 -3.37
CA SER A 43 -13.37 -11.49 -3.13
C SER A 43 -13.29 -10.38 -2.10
N ARG A 44 -13.50 -9.13 -2.50
CA ARG A 44 -13.67 -8.05 -1.54
C ARG A 44 -15.11 -8.09 -1.04
N ASP A 45 -15.24 -8.23 0.27
CA ASP A 45 -16.46 -7.99 1.01
C ASP A 45 -16.84 -6.50 0.87
N ASP A 46 -18.12 -6.23 0.68
CA ASP A 46 -18.66 -5.08 -0.05
C ASP A 46 -18.80 -3.79 0.79
N SER A 47 -18.10 -3.68 1.92
CA SER A 47 -18.21 -2.55 2.84
C SER A 47 -16.92 -1.74 2.94
N GLU A 48 -16.67 -0.89 1.95
CA GLU A 48 -15.60 0.12 2.02
C GLU A 48 -16.06 1.32 2.85
N THR A 49 -15.39 1.58 3.98
CA THR A 49 -15.64 2.77 4.81
C THR A 49 -14.68 3.88 4.43
N GLN A 50 -15.21 5.05 4.06
CA GLN A 50 -14.40 6.22 3.76
C GLN A 50 -13.81 6.83 5.04
N VAL A 51 -12.51 7.13 5.01
CA VAL A 51 -11.80 7.78 6.11
C VAL A 51 -11.21 9.11 5.63
N THR A 52 -11.51 10.19 6.36
CA THR A 52 -10.88 11.50 6.12
C THR A 52 -9.64 11.66 6.99
N TYR A 53 -8.59 12.26 6.41
CA TYR A 53 -7.34 12.55 7.11
C TYR A 53 -6.77 13.90 6.65
N ARG A 54 -5.90 14.48 7.48
CA ARG A 54 -5.20 15.74 7.20
C ARG A 54 -3.71 15.50 7.31
N LEU A 55 -2.97 16.05 6.35
CA LEU A 55 -1.51 16.05 6.28
C LEU A 55 -1.04 17.41 5.77
N PHE A 56 0.27 17.69 5.90
CA PHE A 56 0.84 18.85 5.25
C PHE A 56 0.85 18.65 3.73
N LYS A 57 0.88 19.76 2.98
CA LYS A 57 0.92 19.70 1.51
C LYS A 57 2.16 18.93 1.02
N SER A 58 3.29 19.13 1.67
CA SER A 58 4.55 18.43 1.40
C SER A 58 4.40 16.90 1.50
N ASP A 59 3.66 16.42 2.49
CA ASP A 59 3.46 14.98 2.68
C ASP A 59 2.59 14.41 1.56
N PHE A 60 1.58 15.17 1.11
CA PHE A 60 0.80 14.79 -0.06
C PHE A 60 1.65 14.74 -1.33
N ASP A 61 2.61 15.66 -1.50
CA ASP A 61 3.51 15.65 -2.66
C ASP A 61 4.41 14.40 -2.66
N VAL A 62 4.91 13.99 -1.49
CA VAL A 62 5.67 12.74 -1.35
C VAL A 62 4.81 11.53 -1.67
N ILE A 63 3.57 11.48 -1.15
CA ILE A 63 2.63 10.40 -1.43
C ILE A 63 2.32 10.33 -2.93
N ASP A 64 2.11 11.48 -3.59
CA ASP A 64 1.87 11.54 -5.03
C ASP A 64 3.05 11.02 -5.84
N GLN A 65 4.27 11.40 -5.45
CA GLN A 65 5.48 10.92 -6.09
C GLN A 65 5.61 9.39 -5.94
N LEU A 66 5.37 8.85 -4.74
CA LEU A 66 5.39 7.40 -4.50
C LEU A 66 4.32 6.66 -5.30
N VAL A 67 3.14 7.24 -5.48
CA VAL A 67 2.10 6.66 -6.34
C VAL A 67 2.59 6.53 -7.77
N VAL A 68 3.32 7.51 -8.29
CA VAL A 68 3.91 7.48 -9.63
C VAL A 68 5.06 6.46 -9.71
N ASP A 69 6.01 6.53 -8.78
CA ASP A 69 7.24 5.73 -8.82
C ASP A 69 6.95 4.23 -8.66
N LEU A 70 6.02 3.89 -7.77
CA LEU A 70 5.59 2.52 -7.52
C LEU A 70 4.42 2.11 -8.44
N ALA A 71 3.94 3.07 -9.21
CA ALA A 71 2.83 2.97 -10.14
C ALA A 71 1.53 2.42 -9.50
N ALA A 72 1.29 2.81 -8.25
CA ALA A 72 0.07 2.48 -7.53
C ALA A 72 -1.17 3.05 -8.24
N LYS A 73 -2.32 2.38 -8.11
CA LYS A 73 -3.57 2.82 -8.78
C LYS A 73 -4.11 4.15 -8.25
N SER A 74 -3.84 4.45 -6.97
CA SER A 74 -4.28 5.65 -6.27
C SER A 74 -3.50 5.79 -4.96
N ARG A 75 -3.64 6.95 -4.29
CA ARG A 75 -3.14 7.13 -2.92
C ARG A 75 -3.73 6.10 -1.96
N SER A 76 -5.03 5.82 -2.06
CA SER A 76 -5.68 4.79 -1.24
C SER A 76 -5.08 3.41 -1.48
N HIS A 77 -4.75 3.05 -2.73
CA HIS A 77 -4.07 1.79 -3.03
C HIS A 77 -2.71 1.69 -2.33
N LEU A 78 -1.92 2.77 -2.38
CA LEU A 78 -0.63 2.87 -1.69
C LEU A 78 -0.80 2.76 -0.16
N ILE A 79 -1.71 3.55 0.41
CA ILE A 79 -1.96 3.61 1.86
C ILE A 79 -2.49 2.27 2.37
N THR A 80 -3.43 1.64 1.67
CA THR A 80 -3.93 0.31 2.07
C THR A 80 -2.81 -0.72 2.03
N ALA A 81 -1.99 -0.77 0.98
CA ALA A 81 -0.87 -1.71 0.91
C ALA A 81 0.15 -1.49 2.04
N ALA A 82 0.48 -0.23 2.33
CA ALA A 82 1.36 0.14 3.43
C ALA A 82 0.79 -0.29 4.79
N LEU A 83 -0.49 0.00 5.05
CA LEU A 83 -1.15 -0.38 6.29
C LEU A 83 -1.26 -1.90 6.43
N THR A 84 -1.56 -2.61 5.34
CA THR A 84 -1.60 -4.08 5.35
C THR A 84 -0.23 -4.65 5.70
N GLY A 85 0.84 -4.15 5.08
CA GLY A 85 2.20 -4.57 5.41
C GLY A 85 2.63 -4.20 6.82
N TYR A 86 2.22 -3.03 7.31
CA TYR A 86 2.58 -2.52 8.63
C TYR A 86 1.90 -3.29 9.77
N PHE A 87 0.62 -3.64 9.61
CA PHE A 87 -0.14 -4.35 10.64
C PHE A 87 -0.10 -5.87 10.54
N PHE A 88 0.00 -6.41 9.33
CA PHE A 88 -0.12 -7.86 9.10
C PHE A 88 1.14 -8.49 8.47
N GLY A 89 2.16 -7.69 8.15
CA GLY A 89 3.40 -8.18 7.52
C GLY A 89 4.32 -8.97 8.45
N ASP A 90 4.01 -9.03 9.76
CA ASP A 90 4.73 -9.81 10.77
C ASP A 90 3.99 -11.11 11.19
N ASP A 91 2.70 -11.26 10.87
CA ASP A 91 1.93 -12.46 11.26
C ASP A 91 2.42 -13.75 10.57
N GLU A 92 3.05 -13.64 9.39
CA GLU A 92 3.67 -14.79 8.70
C GLU A 92 4.98 -15.26 9.35
N ARG A 93 5.66 -14.44 10.16
CA ARG A 93 6.88 -14.88 10.88
C ARG A 93 6.56 -15.67 12.15
N THR A 94 5.38 -15.46 12.73
CA THR A 94 4.98 -16.11 13.98
C THR A 94 4.39 -17.51 13.74
N GLN A 95 3.76 -17.75 12.59
CA GLN A 95 3.16 -19.07 12.26
C GLN A 95 4.14 -20.10 11.70
N ALA A 96 5.35 -19.70 11.26
CA ALA A 96 6.38 -20.62 10.78
C ALA A 96 7.28 -21.18 11.91
N ALA A 97 6.98 -20.85 13.16
CA ALA A 97 7.78 -21.21 14.35
C ALA A 97 7.05 -22.14 15.34
N GLU A 98 5.87 -22.67 14.97
CA GLU A 98 5.16 -23.73 15.71
C GLU A 98 5.21 -25.09 15.01
#